data_AF-U6LC18-F1
#
_entry.id   AF-U6LC18-F1
#
_cell.length_a   1.000
_cell.length_b   1.000
_cell.length_c   1.000
_cell.angle_alpha   90.00
_cell.angle_beta   90.00
_cell.angle_gamma   90.00
#
_symmetry.space_group_name_H-M   'P 1'
#
loop_
_entity.id
_entity.type
_entity.pdbx_description
1 polymer ?
#
loop_
_entity_poly.entity_id
_entity_poly.type
_entity_poly.pdbx_seq_one_letter_code
_entity_poly.pdbx_strand_id
1 'polypeptide(L)'
;MRSFYQLLHQGRIVPAEFIGFQKSQNPITLKEEAVSNHDGGESVSNHDELMSNFFAQPDALAFGKEAAELQRENTAAALIPHKTFPGNRPSSVYAGA
;
A
#
# COMPACT_ATOMS: atom_id res chain seq x y z
N MET A 1 -8.76 0.88 0.41
CA MET A 1 -8.01 0.88 1.69
C MET A 1 -8.44 1.94 2.71
N ARG A 2 -9.27 2.94 2.34
CA ARG A 2 -9.65 4.06 3.24
C ARG A 2 -10.85 3.75 4.15
N SER A 3 -10.74 2.76 5.02
CA SER A 3 -11.73 2.55 6.07
C SER A 3 -11.06 2.08 7.36
N PHE A 4 -10.75 0.79 7.49
CA PHE A 4 -10.24 0.19 8.72
C PHE A 4 -8.75 -0.21 8.66
N TYR A 5 -8.04 0.13 7.58
CA TYR A 5 -6.62 -0.23 7.43
C TYR A 5 -5.73 0.41 8.50
N GLN A 6 -6.11 1.56 9.04
CA GLN A 6 -5.42 2.17 10.19
C GLN A 6 -5.42 1.22 11.41
N LEU A 7 -6.56 0.59 11.69
CA LEU A 7 -6.66 -0.40 12.76
C LEU A 7 -5.88 -1.67 12.40
N LEU A 8 -5.93 -2.10 11.15
CA LEU A 8 -5.21 -3.28 10.68
C LEU A 8 -3.70 -3.14 10.89
N HIS A 9 -3.15 -1.94 10.66
CA HIS A 9 -1.71 -1.66 10.70
C HIS A 9 -1.15 -1.30 12.08
N GLN A 10 -1.91 -0.58 12.92
CA GLN A 10 -1.41 -0.09 14.22
C GLN A 10 -2.29 -0.48 15.42
N GLY A 11 -3.46 -1.05 15.16
CA GLY A 11 -4.35 -1.60 16.19
C GLY A 11 -4.14 -3.09 16.43
N ARG A 12 -5.23 -3.79 16.80
CA ARG A 12 -5.22 -5.23 17.06
C ARG A 12 -4.78 -6.01 15.81
N ILE A 13 -4.04 -7.11 16.02
CA ILE A 13 -3.67 -8.03 14.94
C ILE A 13 -4.95 -8.73 14.44
N VAL A 14 -5.21 -8.59 13.15
CA VAL A 14 -6.26 -9.29 12.42
C VAL A 14 -5.60 -9.89 11.17
N PRO A 15 -5.54 -11.22 11.02
CA PRO A 15 -5.04 -11.83 9.79
C PRO A 15 -5.87 -11.37 8.58
N ALA A 16 -5.19 -11.07 7.47
CA ALA A 16 -5.83 -10.56 6.25
C ALA A 16 -5.62 -11.48 5.05
N GLU A 17 -6.65 -11.62 4.23
CA GLU A 17 -6.57 -12.33 2.94
C GLU A 17 -6.75 -11.32 1.81
N PHE A 18 -5.74 -11.22 0.95
CA PHE A 18 -5.76 -10.37 -0.24
C PHE A 18 -6.07 -11.23 -1.46
N ILE A 19 -7.14 -10.87 -2.18
CA ILE A 19 -7.58 -11.57 -3.39
C ILE A 19 -7.53 -10.59 -4.55
N GLY A 20 -6.77 -10.94 -5.59
CA GLY A 20 -6.54 -10.11 -6.78
C GLY A 20 -6.58 -10.93 -8.06
N PHE A 21 -6.70 -10.23 -9.19
CA PHE A 21 -6.77 -10.82 -10.53
C PHE A 21 -5.81 -10.12 -11.48
N GLN A 22 -5.26 -10.85 -12.45
CA GLN A 22 -4.32 -10.31 -13.44
C GLN A 22 -4.97 -9.31 -14.40
N LYS A 23 -6.28 -9.44 -14.65
CA LYS A 23 -6.99 -8.63 -15.65
C LYS A 23 -8.23 -7.97 -15.06
N SER A 24 -8.43 -6.72 -15.46
CA SER A 24 -9.69 -6.01 -15.21
C SER A 24 -10.79 -6.52 -16.16
N GLN A 25 -12.02 -6.56 -15.65
CA GLN A 25 -13.22 -6.76 -16.48
C GLN A 25 -13.48 -5.56 -17.40
N ASN A 26 -12.95 -4.38 -17.06
CA ASN A 26 -13.04 -3.15 -17.85
C ASN A 26 -11.66 -2.45 -17.87
N PRO A 27 -10.79 -2.77 -18.83
CA PRO A 27 -9.43 -2.21 -18.89
C PRO A 27 -9.47 -0.73 -19.29
N ILE A 28 -8.86 0.13 -18.48
CA ILE A 28 -8.76 1.58 -18.71
C ILE A 28 -7.30 1.99 -18.60
N THR A 29 -6.78 2.63 -19.65
CA THR A 29 -5.47 3.28 -19.67
C THR A 29 -5.66 4.70 -20.21
N LEU A 30 -5.30 5.71 -19.41
CA LEU A 30 -5.34 7.11 -19.84
C LEU A 30 -4.02 7.46 -20.54
N LYS A 31 -4.12 8.04 -21.74
CA LYS A 31 -2.97 8.60 -22.45
C LYS A 31 -2.50 9.88 -21.75
N GLU A 32 -1.19 10.11 -21.76
CA GLU A 32 -0.48 11.21 -21.04
C GLU A 32 -1.13 12.59 -21.21
N GLU A 33 -1.78 12.84 -22.34
CA GLU A 33 -2.41 14.13 -22.70
C GLU A 33 -3.58 14.53 -21.76
N ALA A 34 -4.18 13.60 -21.03
CA ALA A 34 -5.36 13.85 -20.19
C ALA A 34 -5.04 14.08 -18.69
N VAL A 35 -3.77 13.99 -18.28
CA VAL A 35 -3.35 14.10 -16.86
C VAL A 35 -2.35 15.24 -16.70
N SER A 36 -2.75 16.46 -17.04
CA SER A 36 -1.94 17.69 -16.95
C SER A 36 -1.67 18.17 -15.51
N ASN A 37 -1.71 17.30 -14.50
CA ASN A 37 -1.48 17.64 -13.10
C ASN A 37 -0.36 16.84 -12.40
N HIS A 38 0.44 16.07 -13.13
CA HIS A 38 1.64 15.46 -12.56
C HIS A 38 2.81 15.57 -13.53
N ASP A 39 3.88 16.23 -13.07
CA ASP A 39 5.15 16.34 -13.77
C ASP A 39 5.71 14.94 -14.11
N GLY A 40 5.65 14.54 -15.38
CA GLY A 40 6.44 13.42 -15.93
C GLY A 40 6.11 11.99 -15.47
N GLY A 41 4.84 11.65 -15.20
CA GLY A 41 4.45 10.29 -14.78
C GLY A 41 4.35 9.28 -15.94
N GLU A 42 4.83 8.06 -15.73
CA GLU A 42 4.62 6.91 -16.64
C GLU A 42 3.11 6.59 -16.75
N SER A 43 2.63 6.30 -17.96
CA SER A 43 1.23 5.88 -18.18
C SER A 43 1.02 4.46 -17.64
N VAL A 44 0.44 4.36 -16.44
CA VAL A 44 0.05 3.11 -15.78
C VAL A 44 -1.45 2.88 -16.00
N SER A 45 -1.88 1.64 -16.22
CA SER A 45 -3.33 1.34 -16.34
C SER A 45 -4.02 1.47 -14.97
N ASN A 46 -5.32 1.76 -14.94
CA ASN A 46 -6.06 1.82 -13.67
C ASN A 46 -6.00 0.49 -12.89
N HIS A 47 -5.87 -0.63 -13.61
CA HIS A 47 -5.74 -1.94 -12.99
C HIS A 47 -4.37 -2.11 -12.33
N ASP A 48 -3.31 -1.67 -12.99
CA ASP A 48 -1.96 -1.73 -12.42
C ASP A 48 -1.83 -0.79 -11.20
N GLU A 49 -2.47 0.38 -11.23
CA GLU A 49 -2.54 1.30 -10.08
C GLU A 49 -3.32 0.68 -8.90
N LEU A 50 -4.39 -0.07 -9.19
CA LEU A 50 -5.08 -0.85 -8.16
C LEU A 50 -4.19 -1.96 -7.61
N MET A 51 -3.49 -2.68 -8.47
CA MET A 51 -2.64 -3.81 -8.09
C MET A 51 -1.37 -3.39 -7.35
N SER A 52 -0.87 -2.15 -7.52
CA SER A 52 0.22 -1.61 -6.72
C SER A 52 -0.08 -1.70 -5.22
N ASN A 53 -1.31 -1.37 -4.83
CA ASN A 53 -1.78 -1.49 -3.45
C ASN A 53 -1.94 -2.95 -3.01
N PHE A 54 -2.40 -3.82 -3.90
CA PHE A 54 -2.56 -5.25 -3.62
C PHE A 54 -1.22 -5.90 -3.22
N PHE A 55 -0.13 -5.55 -3.89
CA PHE A 55 1.20 -6.08 -3.56
C PHE A 55 1.85 -5.34 -2.38
N ALA A 56 1.73 -4.01 -2.30
CA ALA A 56 2.42 -3.24 -1.27
C ALA A 56 1.91 -3.51 0.16
N GLN A 57 0.65 -3.94 0.33
CA GLN A 57 0.00 -3.97 1.63
C GLN A 57 0.26 -5.23 2.46
N PRO A 58 0.31 -6.43 1.87
CA PRO A 58 0.91 -7.60 2.52
C PRO A 58 2.32 -7.30 3.06
N ASP A 59 3.17 -6.66 2.25
CA ASP A 59 4.53 -6.29 2.65
C ASP A 59 4.53 -5.27 3.79
N ALA A 60 3.72 -4.21 3.69
CA ALA A 60 3.61 -3.23 4.76
C ALA A 60 3.11 -3.85 6.09
N LEU A 61 2.21 -4.84 6.03
CA LEU A 61 1.75 -5.58 7.20
C LEU A 61 2.82 -6.51 7.77
N ALA A 62 3.61 -7.15 6.91
CA ALA A 62 4.67 -8.07 7.31
C ALA A 62 5.86 -7.33 7.93
N PHE A 63 6.37 -6.29 7.26
CA PHE A 63 7.60 -5.62 7.64
C PHE A 63 7.37 -4.42 8.57
N GLY A 64 6.27 -3.69 8.38
CA GLY A 64 6.04 -2.46 9.11
C GLY A 64 7.11 -1.41 8.81
N LYS A 65 7.44 -0.61 9.85
CA LYS A 65 8.43 0.46 9.79
C LYS A 65 8.92 0.79 11.20
N GLU A 66 10.20 0.58 11.46
CA GLU A 66 10.77 0.73 12.80
C GLU A 66 11.13 2.19 13.14
N ALA A 67 11.23 2.47 14.44
CA ALA A 67 11.62 3.78 14.95
C ALA A 67 12.98 4.24 14.40
N ALA A 68 13.94 3.33 14.25
CA ALA A 68 15.27 3.64 13.70
C ALA A 68 15.20 4.11 12.24
N GLU A 69 14.27 3.59 11.45
CA GLU A 69 14.05 4.01 10.06
C GLU A 69 13.45 5.42 10.03
N LEU A 70 12.47 5.69 10.89
CA LEU A 70 11.86 7.02 11.03
C LEU A 70 12.89 8.08 11.49
N GLN A 71 13.82 7.70 12.36
CA GLN A 71 14.94 8.56 12.78
C GLN A 71 15.86 8.87 11.60
N ARG A 72 16.22 7.87 10.79
CA ARG A 72 17.02 8.08 9.57
C ARG A 72 16.32 8.98 8.55
N GLU A 73 15.00 8.96 8.51
CA GLU A 73 14.17 9.86 7.70
C GLU A 73 13.97 11.26 8.30
N ASN A 74 14.67 11.59 9.40
CA ASN A 74 14.55 12.86 10.11
C ASN A 74 13.13 13.15 10.63
N THR A 75 12.37 12.11 10.98
CA THR A 75 11.08 12.27 11.65
C THR A 75 11.29 12.88 13.03
N ALA A 76 10.55 13.96 13.34
CA ALA A 76 10.60 14.59 14.66
C ALA A 76 10.34 13.57 15.78
N ALA A 77 11.16 13.59 16.83
CA ALA A 77 11.14 12.56 17.88
C ALA A 77 9.74 12.35 18.50
N ALA A 78 8.98 13.43 18.69
CA ALA A 78 7.61 13.38 19.22
C ALA A 78 6.61 12.64 18.30
N LEU A 79 6.89 12.54 16.99
CA LEU A 79 6.03 11.87 16.02
C LEU A 79 6.38 10.40 15.80
N ILE A 80 7.59 9.97 16.20
CA ILE A 80 8.07 8.60 15.97
C ILE A 80 7.07 7.56 16.50
N PRO A 81 6.57 7.63 17.74
CA PRO A 81 5.64 6.61 18.27
C PRO A 81 4.35 6.48 17.45
N HIS A 82 3.89 7.58 16.84
CA HIS A 82 2.66 7.62 16.04
C HIS A 82 2.87 7.14 14.60
N LYS A 83 4.11 7.18 14.11
CA LYS A 83 4.48 6.76 12.75
C LYS A 83 5.15 5.39 12.71
N THR A 84 5.42 4.76 13.85
CA THR A 84 5.94 3.39 13.92
C THR A 84 4.87 2.39 13.48
N PHE A 85 5.23 1.47 12.60
CA PHE A 85 4.40 0.34 12.20
C PHE A 85 5.07 -0.94 12.71
N PRO A 86 4.45 -1.71 13.61
CA PRO A 86 5.12 -2.83 14.27
C PRO A 86 5.40 -4.05 13.36
N GLY A 87 4.80 -4.10 12.16
CA GLY A 87 4.91 -5.27 11.28
C GLY A 87 4.36 -6.55 11.92
N ASN A 88 4.84 -7.71 11.45
CA ASN A 88 4.46 -9.03 11.93
C ASN A 88 2.95 -9.28 11.97
N ARG A 89 2.22 -8.74 11.00
CA ARG A 89 0.77 -8.93 10.84
C ARG A 89 0.53 -9.91 9.70
N PRO A 90 -0.01 -11.12 9.98
CA PRO A 90 -0.07 -12.19 9.00
C PRO A 90 -1.04 -11.85 7.87
N SER A 91 -0.66 -12.22 6.65
CA SER A 91 -1.54 -12.15 5.50
C SER A 91 -1.32 -13.31 4.53
N SER A 92 -2.33 -13.60 3.72
CA SER A 92 -2.25 -14.54 2.59
C SER A 92 -2.67 -13.84 1.30
N VAL A 93 -2.05 -14.21 0.19
CA VAL A 93 -2.24 -13.56 -1.11
C VAL A 93 -2.68 -14.60 -2.13
N TYR A 94 -3.82 -14.35 -2.77
CA TYR A 94 -4.37 -15.18 -3.83
C TYR A 94 -4.47 -14.36 -5.11
N ALA A 95 -3.83 -14.82 -6.18
CA ALA A 95 -3.84 -14.17 -7.48
C ALA A 95 -4.45 -15.10 -8.54
N GLY A 96 -5.61 -14.70 -9.09
CA GLY A 96 -6.24 -15.36 -10.23
C GLY A 96 -5.72 -14.86 -11.58
N ALA A 97 -5.71 -15.73 -12.58
CA ALA A 97 -5.38 -15.40 -13.96
C ALA A 97 -6.56 -14.75 -14.72
#